data_AF-A0A6N2EQF4-F1
#
_entry.id   AF-A0A6N2EQF4-F1
#
_cell.length_a   1.000
_cell.length_b   1.000
_cell.length_c   1.000
_cell.angle_alpha   90.00
_cell.angle_beta   90.00
_cell.angle_gamma   90.00
#
_symmetry.space_group_name_H-M   'P 1'
#
loop_
_entity.id
_entity.type
_entity.pdbx_description
1 polymer ?
#
loop_
_entity_poly.entity_id
_entity_poly.type
_entity_poly.pdbx_seq_one_letter_code
_entity_poly.pdbx_strand_id
1 'polypeptide(L)' 'MRVIAHIPKGDTYLKTSYEGKVRRFGQQKTGSWFAHAKDKKLWIDRLELEMDDGEIMVCNLDQLTRVETVEG' A
#
# COMPACT_ATOMS: atom_id res chain seq x y z
N MET A 1 -8.88 9.65 2.67
CA MET A 1 -8.33 8.40 3.25
C MET A 1 -6.83 8.62 3.41
N ARG A 2 -6.26 8.25 4.56
CA ARG A 2 -4.82 8.34 4.84
C ARG A 2 -4.23 6.94 4.93
N VAL A 3 -3.13 6.71 4.23
CA VAL A 3 -2.34 5.48 4.29
C VAL A 3 -1.01 5.82 4.94
N ILE A 4 -0.62 5.07 5.97
CA ILE A 4 0.64 5.21 6.67
C ILE A 4 1.40 3.90 6.51
N ALA A 5 2.56 3.95 5.88
CA ALA A 5 3.44 2.80 5.70
C ALA A 5 4.68 2.93 6.58
N HIS A 6 5.11 1.80 7.16
CA HIS A 6 6.38 1.69 7.86
C HIS A 6 7.30 0.71 7.14
N ILE A 7 8.52 1.14 6.85
CA ILE A 7 9.56 0.31 6.24
C ILE A 7 10.64 0.08 7.31
N PRO A 8 10.91 -1.18 7.69
CA PRO A 8 11.98 -1.51 8.63
C PRO A 8 13.34 -0.98 8.15
N LYS A 9 14.11 -0.38 9.06
CA LYS A 9 15.48 0.10 8.84
C LYS A 9 16.33 -0.16 10.09
N GLY A 10 16.94 -1.34 10.14
CA GLY A 10 17.62 -1.81 11.36
C GLY A 10 16.64 -1.90 12.52
N ASP A 11 16.98 -1.28 13.65
CA ASP A 11 16.12 -1.21 14.84
C ASP A 11 15.08 -0.08 14.78
N THR A 12 14.99 0.63 13.66
CA THR A 12 14.06 1.76 13.45
C THR A 12 13.12 1.51 12.28
N TYR A 13 12.16 2.42 12.09
CA TYR A 13 11.25 2.39 10.94
C TYR A 13 11.27 3.73 10.20
N LEU A 14 11.32 3.67 8.87
CA LEU A 14 10.98 4.80 8.03
C LEU A 14 9.46 4.86 7.90
N LYS A 15 8.88 6.03 8.18
CA LYS A 15 7.44 6.27 8.08
C LYS A 15 7.14 7.16 6.88
N THR A 16 6.13 6.79 6.10
CA THR A 16 5.59 7.64 5.03
C THR A 16 4.08 7.63 5.05
N SER A 17 3.45 8.76 4.75
CA SER A 17 2.00 8.90 4.73
C SER A 17 1.52 9.54 3.44
N TYR A 18 0.38 9.06 2.96
CA TYR A 18 -0.27 9.54 1.74
C TYR A 18 -1.76 9.76 2.02
N GLU A 19 -2.31 10.82 1.45
CA GLU A 19 -3.73 11.12 1.56
C GLU A 19 -4.35 11.24 0.18
N GLY A 20 -5.50 10.61 0.01
CA GLY A 20 -6.23 10.63 -1.25
C GLY A 20 -7.64 10.06 -1.12
N LYS A 21 -8.36 10.06 -2.24
CA LYS A 21 -9.68 9.42 -2.35
C LYS A 21 -9.50 7.96 -2.72
N VAL A 22 -10.23 7.06 -2.07
CA VAL A 22 -10.18 5.63 -2.43
C VAL A 22 -10.84 5.44 -3.78
N ARG A 23 -10.07 4.96 -4.75
CA ARG A 23 -10.58 4.60 -6.08
C ARG A 23 -10.94 3.12 -6.15
N ARG A 24 -10.06 2.26 -5.64
CA ARG A 24 -10.22 0.81 -5.68
C ARG A 24 -9.46 0.12 -4.56
N PHE A 25 -10.01 -0.97 -4.06
CA PHE A 25 -9.32 -1.90 -3.17
C PHE A 25 -9.47 -3.33 -3.69
N GLY A 26 -8.40 -4.13 -3.58
CA GLY A 26 -8.48 -5.57 -3.85
C GLY A 26 -7.12 -6.24 -4.04
N GLN A 27 -7.17 -7.56 -4.19
CA GLN A 27 -5.98 -8.38 -4.39
C GLN A 27 -5.49 -8.34 -5.83
N GLN A 28 -4.18 -8.18 -6.00
CA GLN A 28 -3.52 -8.24 -7.30
C GLN A 28 -2.26 -9.10 -7.21
N LYS A 29 -1.93 -9.80 -8.30
CA LYS A 29 -0.67 -10.56 -8.38
C LYS A 29 0.51 -9.59 -8.35
N THR A 30 1.56 -9.93 -7.61
CA THR A 30 2.83 -9.21 -7.71
C THR A 30 3.74 -9.84 -8.76
N GLY A 31 4.37 -8.99 -9.58
CA GLY A 31 5.44 -9.37 -10.49
C GLY A 31 6.83 -9.34 -9.85
N SER A 32 6.92 -9.12 -8.53
CA SER A 32 8.19 -9.07 -7.82
C SER A 32 8.92 -10.41 -7.91
N TRP A 33 10.16 -10.35 -8.40
CA TRP A 33 11.08 -11.49 -8.44
C TRP A 33 11.33 -12.07 -7.04
N PHE A 34 11.45 -11.21 -6.03
CA PHE A 34 11.74 -11.60 -4.64
C PHE A 34 10.54 -12.27 -3.95
N ALA A 35 9.32 -12.03 -4.43
CA ALA A 35 8.10 -12.59 -3.87
C ALA A 35 7.87 -14.04 -4.35
N HIS A 36 8.68 -14.98 -3.89
CA HIS A 36 8.50 -16.41 -4.17
C HIS A 36 7.39 -17.01 -3.30
N ALA A 37 6.13 -16.94 -3.76
CA ALA A 37 5.06 -17.78 -3.22
C ALA A 37 5.06 -19.18 -3.85
N LYS A 38 4.42 -20.16 -3.17
CA LYS A 38 4.05 -21.44 -3.78
C LYS A 38 3.27 -21.15 -5.08
N ASP A 39 3.72 -21.74 -6.18
CA ASP A 39 3.19 -21.53 -7.55
C ASP A 39 3.48 -20.16 -8.22
N LYS A 40 4.48 -19.38 -7.72
CA LYS A 40 4.91 -18.09 -8.29
C LYS A 40 3.79 -17.05 -8.43
N LYS A 41 2.72 -17.17 -7.64
CA LYS A 41 1.56 -16.26 -7.66
C LYS A 41 1.30 -15.76 -6.25
N LEU A 42 2.11 -14.80 -5.80
CA LEU A 42 1.79 -14.07 -4.58
C LEU A 42 0.73 -13.02 -4.93
N TRP A 43 -0.41 -13.10 -4.26
CA TRP A 43 -1.43 -12.06 -4.27
C TRP A 43 -1.15 -11.12 -3.10
N ILE A 44 -1.21 -9.83 -3.36
CA ILE A 44 -1.07 -8.80 -2.33
C ILE A 44 -2.29 -7.89 -2.37
N ASP A 45 -2.71 -7.45 -1.20
CA ASP A 45 -3.75 -6.44 -1.08
C ASP A 45 -3.18 -5.09 -1.57
N ARG A 46 -3.93 -4.43 -2.45
CA ARG A 46 -3.58 -3.10 -2.95
C ARG A 46 -4.73 -2.14 -2.77
N LEU A 47 -4.37 -0.90 -2.41
CA LEU A 47 -5.27 0.24 -2.37
C LEU A 47 -4.83 1.24 -3.44
N GLU A 48 -5.74 1.61 -4.33
CA GLU A 48 -5.54 2.67 -5.31
C GLU A 48 -6.16 3.95 -4.75
N LEU A 49 -5.33 4.98 -4.63
CA LEU A 49 -5.72 6.31 -4.22
C LEU A 49 -5.68 7.25 -5.43
N GLU A 50 -6.70 8.07 -5.57
CA GLU A 50 -6.66 9.27 -6.41
C GLU A 50 -6.16 10.44 -5.56
N MET A 51 -5.03 11.01 -5.97
CA MET A 51 -4.38 12.14 -5.33
C MET A 51 -5.08 13.45 -5.70
N ASP A 52 -4.72 14.55 -5.05
CA ASP A 52 -5.33 15.87 -5.29
C ASP A 52 -5.03 16.46 -6.67
N ASP A 53 -3.89 16.12 -7.25
CA ASP A 53 -3.48 16.46 -8.62
C ASP A 53 -4.07 15.50 -9.69
N GLY A 54 -4.84 14.49 -9.27
CA GLY A 54 -5.43 13.48 -10.14
C GLY A 54 -4.51 12.30 -10.45
N GLU A 55 -3.28 12.25 -9.92
CA GLU A 55 -2.43 11.07 -10.01
C GLU A 55 -3.11 9.85 -9.35
N ILE A 56 -2.90 8.66 -9.92
CA ILE A 56 -3.32 7.40 -9.31
C ILE A 56 -2.13 6.76 -8.63
N MET A 57 -2.14 6.78 -7.30
CA MET A 57 -1.14 6.11 -6.50
C MET A 57 -1.60 4.70 -6.13
N VAL A 58 -0.72 3.70 -6.31
CA VAL A 58 -0.99 2.31 -5.93
C VAL A 58 -0.19 1.93 -4.70
N CYS A 59 -0.86 1.73 -3.57
CA CYS A 59 -0.25 1.31 -2.31
C CYS A 59 -0.34 -0.22 -2.15
N ASN A 60 0.80 -0.89 -1.97
CA ASN A 60 0.82 -2.27 -1.47
C ASN A 60 0.53 -2.24 0.03
N LEU A 61 -0.37 -3.08 0.50
CA LEU A 61 -0.69 -3.19 1.91
C LEU A 61 -0.02 -4.41 2.52
N ASP A 62 0.53 -4.24 3.72
CA ASP A 62 1.13 -5.29 4.51
C ASP A 62 0.83 -5.10 6.01
N GLN A 63 1.43 -5.93 6.85
CA GLN A 63 1.22 -5.92 8.31
C GLN A 63 1.72 -4.63 9.00
N LEU A 64 2.56 -3.84 8.32
CA LEU A 64 3.11 -2.58 8.84
C LEU A 64 2.40 -1.34 8.26
N THR A 65 1.37 -1.58 7.47
CA THR A 65 0.54 -0.55 6.86
C THR A 65 -0.69 -0.27 7.71
N ARG A 66 -0.96 1.01 7.98
CA ARG A 66 -2.18 1.47 8.65
C ARG A 66 -2.99 2.35 7.71
N VAL A 67 -4.27 2.07 7.59
CA VAL A 67 -5.22 2.84 6.77
C VAL A 67 -6.23 3.50 7.69
N GLU A 68 -6.40 4.80 7.55
CA GLU A 68 -7.24 5.63 8.42
C GLU A 68 -8.21 6.45 7.57
N THR A 69 -9.48 6.47 7.98
CA THR A 69 -10.43 7.46 7.45
C THR A 69 -10.01 8.84 7.92
N VAL A 70 -9.95 9.79 6.99
CA VAL A 70 -9.75 11.20 7.32
C VAL A 70 -11.14 11.79 7.31
N GLU A 71 -11.71 12.02 8.49
CA GLU A 71 -12.92 12.83 8.61
C GLU A 71 -12.54 14.29 8.32
N GLY A 72 -13.38 14.96 7.54
CA GLY A 72 -13.26 16.38 7.24
C GLY A 72 -14.12 17.20 8.20
#